data_AF-A0A538TJ58-F1
#
_entry.id   AF-A0A538TJ58-F1
#
_cell.length_a   1.000
_cell.length_b   1.000
_cell.length_c   1.000
_cell.angle_alpha   90.00
_cell.angle_beta   90.00
_cell.angle_gamma   90.00
#
_symmetry.space_group_name_H-M   'P 1'
#
loop_
_entity.id
_entity.type
_entity.pdbx_description
1 polymer ?
#
loop_
_entity_poly.entity_id
_entity_poly.type
_entity_poly.pdbx_seq_one_letter_code
_entity_poly.pdbx_strand_id
1 'polypeptide(L)'
;MSPRATPSPARVWAARFVAVGADAIQIFAVPAFLGGAASPVNDALDVAVGIVMVVLLGWHIAFLPTFVAELVPVLGIFPTWTAAALFVTRGRG
;
A
#
# COMPACT_ATOMS: atom_id res chain seq x y z
N MET A 1 -23.05 14.93 -0.47
CA MET A 1 -22.00 13.91 -0.28
C MET A 1 -22.64 12.55 -0.44
N SER A 2 -22.37 11.82 -1.52
CA SER A 2 -22.86 10.44 -1.66
C SER A 2 -22.21 9.56 -0.59
N PRO A 3 -22.95 8.65 0.06
CA PRO A 3 -22.34 7.66 0.95
C PRO A 3 -21.29 6.89 0.14
N ARG A 4 -20.02 6.90 0.57
CA ARG A 4 -19.03 6.02 -0.08
C ARG A 4 -19.51 4.60 0.09
N ALA A 5 -19.79 3.91 -1.02
CA ALA A 5 -20.23 2.53 -1.00
C ALA A 5 -19.20 1.68 -0.23
N THR A 6 -19.67 0.92 0.75
CA THR A 6 -18.81 0.00 1.51
C THR A 6 -18.17 -1.00 0.55
N PRO A 7 -16.83 -1.20 0.57
CA PRO A 7 -16.18 -2.19 -0.27
C PRO A 7 -16.75 -3.59 -0.04
N SER A 8 -16.95 -4.37 -1.12
CA SER A 8 -17.38 -5.76 -1.01
C SER A 8 -16.28 -6.64 -0.39
N PRO A 9 -16.63 -7.81 0.20
CA PRO A 9 -15.64 -8.74 0.75
C PRO A 9 -14.53 -9.12 -0.25
N ALA A 10 -14.89 -9.32 -1.53
CA ALA A 10 -13.93 -9.61 -2.59
C ALA A 10 -12.91 -8.48 -2.80
N ARG A 11 -13.35 -7.21 -2.77
CA ARG A 11 -12.45 -6.05 -2.87
C ARG A 11 -11.53 -5.92 -1.66
N VAL A 12 -12.05 -6.23 -0.47
CA VAL A 12 -11.26 -6.26 0.78
C VAL A 12 -10.14 -7.30 0.69
N TRP A 13 -10.46 -8.52 0.27
CA TRP A 13 -9.46 -9.58 0.09
C TRP A 13 -8.45 -9.24 -1.01
N ALA A 14 -8.90 -8.73 -2.15
CA ALA A 14 -8.01 -8.28 -3.22
C ALA A 14 -7.01 -7.23 -2.72
N ALA A 15 -7.48 -6.23 -1.97
CA ALA A 15 -6.61 -5.19 -1.41
C ALA A 15 -5.58 -5.77 -0.43
N ARG A 16 -5.97 -6.71 0.44
CA ARG A 16 -5.03 -7.38 1.35
C ARG A 16 -3.96 -8.18 0.61
N PHE A 17 -4.32 -8.90 -0.45
CA PHE A 17 -3.35 -9.65 -1.24
C PHE A 17 -2.39 -8.73 -1.99
N VAL A 18 -2.89 -7.64 -2.58
CA VAL A 18 -2.04 -6.61 -3.21
C VAL A 18 -1.07 -6.01 -2.19
N ALA A 19 -1.56 -5.68 -0.99
CA ALA A 19 -0.74 -5.12 0.09
C ALA A 19 0.43 -6.02 0.47
N VAL A 20 0.13 -7.29 0.74
CA VAL A 20 1.13 -8.30 1.14
C VAL A 20 2.13 -8.54 0.00
N GLY A 21 1.66 -8.57 -1.25
CA GLY A 21 2.52 -8.73 -2.42
C GLY A 21 3.49 -7.55 -2.59
N ALA A 22 2.99 -6.31 -2.42
CA ALA A 22 3.81 -5.11 -2.51
C ALA A 22 4.91 -5.09 -1.44
N ASP A 23 4.54 -5.30 -0.17
CA ASP A 23 5.51 -5.33 0.93
C ASP A 23 6.53 -6.47 0.74
N ALA A 24 6.10 -7.65 0.27
CA ALA A 24 7.02 -8.74 -0.03
C ALA A 24 8.02 -8.37 -1.14
N ILE A 25 7.57 -7.71 -2.21
CA ILE A 25 8.46 -7.24 -3.28
C ILE A 25 9.48 -6.23 -2.72
N GLN A 26 9.03 -5.25 -1.94
CA GLN A 26 9.92 -4.23 -1.36
C GLN A 26 10.95 -4.85 -0.40
N ILE A 27 10.54 -5.80 0.44
CA ILE A 27 11.40 -6.49 1.42
C ILE A 27 12.39 -7.46 0.75
N PHE A 28 11.99 -8.19 -0.31
CA PHE A 28 12.87 -9.19 -0.93
C PHE A 28 13.74 -8.63 -2.06
N ALA A 29 13.33 -7.55 -2.72
CA ALA A 29 14.13 -6.87 -3.74
C ALA A 29 14.86 -5.63 -3.18
N VAL A 30 15.19 -5.63 -1.88
CA VAL A 30 15.93 -4.56 -1.18
C VAL A 30 17.09 -3.98 -2.00
N PRO A 31 17.98 -4.74 -2.66
CA PRO A 31 19.07 -4.16 -3.45
C PRO A 31 18.60 -3.20 -4.56
N ALA A 32 17.44 -3.44 -5.17
CA ALA A 32 16.83 -2.58 -6.19
C ALA A 32 16.12 -1.34 -5.58
N PHE A 33 15.86 -1.38 -4.27
CA PHE A 33 15.10 -0.36 -3.53
C PHE A 33 15.97 0.45 -2.54
N LEU A 34 17.26 0.14 -2.40
CA LEU A 34 18.21 0.87 -1.53
C LEU A 34 18.37 2.36 -1.88
N GLY A 35 17.95 2.78 -3.09
CA GLY A 35 17.93 4.18 -3.49
C GLY A 35 16.84 5.03 -2.82
N GLY A 36 15.86 4.43 -2.13
CA GLY A 36 14.68 5.14 -1.61
C GLY A 36 13.98 5.91 -2.74
N ALA A 37 13.61 7.17 -2.49
CA ALA A 37 13.04 8.10 -3.49
C ALA A 37 13.94 8.41 -4.71
N ALA A 38 15.18 7.91 -4.75
CA ALA A 38 16.04 7.98 -5.93
C ALA A 38 15.94 6.72 -6.81
N SER A 39 15.08 5.75 -6.46
CA SER A 39 14.81 4.55 -7.25
C SER A 39 13.49 4.69 -8.01
N PRO A 40 13.52 4.91 -9.35
CA PRO A 40 12.30 5.03 -10.15
C PRO A 40 11.40 3.79 -10.09
N VAL A 41 11.98 2.62 -9.81
CA VAL A 41 11.23 1.36 -9.66
C VAL A 41 10.46 1.34 -8.34
N ASN A 42 11.02 1.93 -7.28
CA ASN A 42 10.35 2.06 -5.99
C ASN A 42 9.11 2.94 -6.13
N ASP A 43 9.31 4.16 -6.61
CA ASP A 43 8.24 5.15 -6.74
C ASP A 43 7.11 4.67 -7.65
N ALA A 44 7.45 3.97 -8.75
CA ALA A 44 6.46 3.40 -9.66
C ALA A 44 5.62 2.30 -9.00
N LEU A 45 6.24 1.43 -8.20
CA LEU A 45 5.54 0.39 -7.45
C LEU A 45 4.58 1.02 -6.44
N ASP A 46 5.05 2.00 -5.68
CA ASP A 46 4.26 2.64 -4.62
C ASP A 46 3.06 3.43 -5.15
N VAL A 47 3.27 4.20 -6.22
CA VAL A 47 2.19 4.89 -6.94
C VAL A 47 1.16 3.89 -7.48
N ALA A 48 1.62 2.79 -8.08
CA ALA A 48 0.71 1.77 -8.61
C ALA A 48 -0.11 1.12 -7.49
N VAL A 49 0.52 0.74 -6.38
CA VAL A 49 -0.16 0.12 -5.23
C VAL A 49 -1.14 1.10 -4.61
N GLY A 50 -0.76 2.36 -4.42
CA GLY A 50 -1.65 3.39 -3.90
C GLY A 50 -2.87 3.65 -4.78
N ILE A 51 -2.71 3.70 -6.11
CA ILE A 51 -3.83 3.79 -7.05
C ILE A 51 -4.77 2.58 -6.87
N VAL A 52 -4.22 1.37 -6.83
CA VAL A 52 -5.01 0.14 -6.67
C VAL A 52 -5.78 0.15 -5.33
N MET A 53 -5.15 0.58 -4.24
CA MET A 53 -5.82 0.70 -2.93
C MET A 53 -6.96 1.71 -2.97
N VAL A 54 -6.76 2.86 -3.58
CA VAL A 54 -7.80 3.90 -3.71
C VAL A 54 -8.95 3.40 -4.57
N VAL A 55 -8.68 2.64 -5.64
CA VAL A 55 -9.73 2.04 -6.49
C VAL A 55 -10.52 0.95 -5.73
N LEU A 56 -9.83 0.09 -4.96
CA LEU A 56 -10.47 -1.03 -4.27
C LEU A 56 -11.22 -0.60 -3.01
N LEU A 57 -10.64 0.28 -2.20
CA LEU A 57 -11.11 0.62 -0.86
C LEU A 57 -11.65 2.06 -0.74
N GLY A 58 -11.45 2.88 -1.78
CA GLY A 58 -11.69 4.31 -1.72
C GLY A 58 -10.53 5.07 -1.08
N TRP A 59 -10.49 6.39 -1.25
CA TRP A 59 -9.47 7.24 -0.63
C TRP A 59 -9.49 7.15 0.90
N HIS A 60 -8.33 6.94 1.52
CA HIS A 60 -8.18 6.92 2.97
C HIS A 60 -6.87 7.59 3.40
N ILE A 61 -6.91 8.38 4.48
CA ILE A 61 -5.72 9.09 4.99
C ILE A 61 -4.59 8.14 5.39
N ALA A 62 -4.92 6.91 5.77
CA ALA A 62 -3.94 5.87 6.12
C ALA A 62 -3.04 5.42 4.95
N PHE A 63 -3.34 5.81 3.71
CA PHE A 63 -2.44 5.59 2.58
C PHE A 63 -1.39 6.69 2.42
N LEU A 64 -1.50 7.84 3.10
CA LEU A 64 -0.46 8.88 3.06
C LEU A 64 0.84 8.47 3.78
N PRO A 65 0.79 7.85 4.98
CA PRO A 65 2.00 7.38 5.65
C PRO A 65 2.83 6.38 4.84
N THR A 66 2.23 5.60 3.93
CA THR A 66 2.98 4.66 3.08
C THR A 66 3.82 5.41 2.06
N PHE A 67 3.26 6.41 1.38
CA PHE A 67 4.01 7.31 0.48
C PHE A 67 5.11 8.11 1.19
N VAL A 68 4.90 8.49 2.46
CA VAL A 68 5.91 9.22 3.24
C VAL A 68 7.03 8.30 3.71
N ALA A 69 6.73 7.02 3.99
CA ALA A 69 7.73 6.06 4.44
C ALA A 69 8.82 5.83 3.38
N GLU A 70 8.47 5.86 2.09
CA GLU A 70 9.41 5.68 0.98
C GLU A 70 10.49 6.79 0.87
N LEU A 71 10.22 7.96 1.44
CA LEU A 71 11.19 9.05 1.49
C LEU A 71 12.39 8.73 2.41
N VAL A 72 12.26 7.69 3.24
CA VAL A 72 13.31 7.23 4.16
C VAL A 72 13.79 5.85 3.71
N PRO A 73 15.04 5.71 3.21
CA PRO A 73 15.56 4.47 2.60
C PRO A 73 15.48 3.19 3.45
N VAL A 74 15.24 3.31 4.76
CA VAL A 74 15.15 2.19 5.70
C VAL A 74 13.71 1.76 5.96
N LEU A 75 12.71 2.62 5.74
CA LEU A 75 11.35 2.31 6.13
C LEU A 75 10.65 1.32 5.17
N GLY A 76 11.19 1.11 3.97
CA GLY A 76 10.69 0.10 3.00
C GLY A 76 10.83 -1.35 3.47
N ILE A 77 11.50 -1.62 4.59
CA ILE A 77 11.54 -2.95 5.21
C ILE A 77 10.29 -3.26 6.04
N PHE A 78 9.52 -2.23 6.40
CA PHE A 78 8.30 -2.41 7.18
C PHE A 78 7.13 -2.73 6.24
N PRO A 79 6.21 -3.62 6.65
CA PRO A 79 5.07 -3.99 5.84
C PRO A 79 3.97 -2.90 5.91
N THR A 80 4.27 -1.73 5.34
CA THR A 80 3.46 -0.52 5.50
C THR A 80 2.14 -0.61 4.74
N TRP A 81 2.13 -1.21 3.54
CA TRP A 81 0.90 -1.42 2.77
C TRP A 81 -0.03 -2.42 3.45
N THR A 82 0.53 -3.50 3.99
CA THR A 82 -0.22 -4.51 4.74
C THR A 82 -0.82 -3.91 5.99
N ALA A 83 -0.06 -3.13 6.75
CA ALA A 83 -0.56 -2.45 7.94
C ALA A 83 -1.71 -1.48 7.59
N ALA A 84 -1.55 -0.68 6.54
CA ALA A 84 -2.58 0.24 6.08
C ALA A 84 -3.85 -0.49 5.60
N ALA A 85 -3.71 -1.54 4.79
CA ALA A 85 -4.82 -2.32 4.28
C ALA A 85 -5.60 -3.01 5.42
N LEU A 86 -4.91 -3.61 6.40
CA LEU A 86 -5.56 -4.21 7.57
C LEU A 86 -6.28 -3.16 8.42
N PHE A 87 -5.68 -1.99 8.62
CA PHE A 87 -6.29 -0.89 9.36
C PHE A 87 -7.57 -0.37 8.66
N VAL A 88 -7.51 -0.12 7.35
CA VAL A 88 -8.65 0.39 6.57
C VAL A 88 -9.77 -0.64 6.46
N THR A 89 -9.44 -1.93 6.45
CA THR A 89 -10.40 -3.03 6.32
C THR A 89 -10.78 -3.67 7.66
N ARG A 90 -10.40 -3.09 8.79
CA ARG A 90 -10.76 -3.59 10.12
C ARG A 90 -12.28 -3.71 10.27
N GLY A 91 -12.74 -4.82 10.83
CA GLY A 91 -14.17 -5.12 10.97
C GLY A 91 -14.88 -5.47 9.65
N ARG A 92 -14.13 -5.75 8.58
CA ARG A 92 -14.67 -6.24 7.30
C ARG A 92 -14.10 -7.63 7.01
N GLY A 93 -14.99 -8.61 6.88
CA GLY A 93 -14.72 -10.03 6.63
C GLY A 93 -15.93 -10.69 6.01
#